data_AF-A0A7C7UG52-F1
#
_entry.id   AF-A0A7C7UG52-F1
#
_cell.length_a   1.000
_cell.length_b   1.000
_cell.length_c   1.000
_cell.angle_alpha   90.00
_cell.angle_beta   90.00
_cell.angle_gamma   90.00
#
_symmetry.space_group_name_H-M   'P 1'
#
loop_
_entity.id
_entity.type
_entity.pdbx_description
1 polymer ?
#
loop_
_entity_poly.entity_id
_entity_poly.type
_entity_poly.pdbx_seq_one_letter_code
_entity_poly.pdbx_strand_id
1 'polypeptide(L)'
;MDRVAGSHLIFPAAEELFSGGLWPSDEYDRQLQVLRENRGRTVYLVEVRFNDIHLAVSLDSKPRVLLQVIGFPAPDPGRRLYPHMLVLDDGRGINLGWIARVTRDQPFDPAPDQILFQEPQLVSHLLFQERRLSDRSVAMTSRHNLAALLGQPRPPLIDESEA
;
A
#
# COMPACT_ATOMS: atom_id res chain seq x y z
N MET A 1 18.45 -32.02 25.29
CA MET A 1 17.96 -30.98 26.23
C MET A 1 19.00 -29.89 26.16
N ASP A 2 18.77 -28.73 25.54
CA ASP A 2 17.59 -27.87 25.67
C ASP A 2 17.15 -27.16 24.39
N ARG A 3 15.89 -26.72 24.41
CA ARG A 3 15.09 -26.11 23.35
C ARG A 3 15.38 -24.62 23.15
N VAL A 4 15.47 -24.23 21.87
CA VAL A 4 14.79 -23.11 21.18
C VAL A 4 14.30 -21.93 22.03
N ALA A 5 14.82 -20.74 21.74
CA ALA A 5 14.09 -19.46 21.90
C ALA A 5 14.17 -18.67 20.59
N GLY A 6 13.35 -19.10 19.61
CA GLY A 6 13.06 -18.31 18.43
C GLY A 6 12.14 -17.16 18.82
N SER A 7 12.61 -15.94 18.62
CA SER A 7 11.80 -14.72 18.73
C SER A 7 10.74 -14.74 17.61
N HIS A 8 9.57 -15.29 17.94
CA HIS A 8 8.36 -15.04 17.17
C HIS A 8 7.95 -13.60 17.43
N LEU A 9 8.31 -12.69 16.52
CA LEU A 9 7.54 -11.46 16.36
C LEU A 9 6.17 -11.89 15.85
N ILE A 10 5.24 -11.96 16.79
CA ILE A 10 3.82 -12.21 16.55
C ILE A 10 3.32 -11.00 15.77
N PHE A 11 3.22 -11.15 14.45
CA PHE A 11 2.21 -10.43 13.69
C PHE A 11 0.87 -10.67 14.40
N PRO A 12 -0.01 -9.67 14.56
CA PRO A 12 -1.41 -10.03 14.75
C PRO A 12 -1.73 -10.98 13.61
N ALA A 13 -2.07 -12.23 13.93
CA ALA A 13 -2.52 -13.17 12.92
C ALA A 13 -3.55 -12.43 12.08
N ALA A 14 -3.61 -12.64 10.77
CA ALA A 14 -4.63 -12.02 9.93
C ALA A 14 -6.03 -12.10 10.58
N GLU A 15 -6.28 -13.16 11.36
CA GLU A 15 -7.40 -13.32 12.30
C GLU A 15 -7.71 -12.12 13.22
N GLU A 16 -6.73 -11.45 13.84
CA GLU A 16 -6.95 -10.28 14.72
C GLU A 16 -7.35 -9.01 13.95
N LEU A 17 -6.88 -8.84 12.70
CA LEU A 17 -7.31 -7.74 11.82
C LEU A 17 -8.72 -7.98 11.25
N PHE A 18 -9.16 -9.23 11.18
CA PHE A 18 -10.47 -9.64 10.66
C PHE A 18 -11.45 -10.10 11.76
N SER A 19 -11.12 -9.91 13.03
CA SER A 19 -11.94 -10.31 14.17
C SER A 19 -13.20 -9.46 14.30
N GLY A 20 -14.28 -9.88 13.60
CA GLY A 20 -15.66 -9.48 13.91
C GLY A 20 -16.52 -8.96 12.76
N GLY A 21 -16.02 -8.88 11.53
CA GLY A 21 -16.79 -8.42 10.36
C GLY A 21 -16.89 -9.48 9.25
N LEU A 22 -18.02 -9.53 8.54
CA LEU A 22 -18.09 -10.26 7.27
C LEU A 22 -17.05 -9.67 6.32
N TRP A 23 -16.24 -10.54 5.74
CA TRP A 23 -15.29 -10.19 4.69
C TRP A 23 -15.86 -10.61 3.33
N PRO A 24 -15.86 -9.72 2.32
CA PRO A 24 -15.58 -8.28 2.43
C PRO A 24 -16.70 -7.52 3.16
N SER A 25 -16.41 -6.30 3.63
CA SER A 25 -17.37 -5.45 4.34
C SER A 25 -18.27 -4.66 3.38
N ASP A 26 -19.40 -4.14 3.87
CA ASP A 26 -20.27 -3.25 3.07
C ASP A 26 -19.55 -1.99 2.58
N GLU A 27 -18.57 -1.51 3.36
CA GLU A 27 -17.73 -0.38 2.98
C GLU A 27 -16.81 -0.75 1.81
N TYR A 28 -16.26 -1.97 1.79
CA TYR A 28 -15.50 -2.46 0.66
C TYR A 28 -16.33 -2.48 -0.62
N ASP A 29 -17.58 -2.95 -0.56
CA ASP A 29 -18.46 -2.98 -1.73
C ASP A 29 -18.82 -1.58 -2.25
N ARG A 30 -19.01 -0.61 -1.35
CA ARG A 30 -19.19 0.81 -1.73
C ARG A 30 -17.95 1.35 -2.45
N GLN A 31 -16.77 1.17 -1.87
CA GLN A 31 -15.52 1.63 -2.48
C GLN A 31 -15.24 0.94 -3.82
N LEU A 32 -15.59 -0.33 -3.93
CA LEU A 32 -15.48 -1.08 -5.19
C LEU A 32 -16.34 -0.48 -6.29
N GLN A 33 -17.57 -0.07 -5.96
CA GLN A 33 -18.45 0.60 -6.90
C GLN A 33 -17.88 1.96 -7.34
N VAL A 34 -17.35 2.75 -6.40
CA VAL A 34 -16.66 4.02 -6.71
C VAL A 34 -15.46 3.79 -7.65
N LEU A 35 -14.65 2.77 -7.40
CA LEU A 35 -13.53 2.42 -8.28
C LEU A 35 -14.02 2.06 -9.70
N ARG A 36 -15.09 1.26 -9.82
CA ARG A 36 -15.66 0.88 -11.12
C ARG A 36 -16.19 2.08 -11.91
N GLU A 37 -16.80 3.05 -11.22
CA GLU A 37 -17.29 4.30 -11.82
C GLU A 37 -16.16 5.23 -12.29
N ASN A 38 -14.96 5.07 -11.74
CA ASN A 38 -13.77 5.85 -12.11
C ASN A 38 -12.87 5.12 -13.14
N ARG A 39 -13.38 4.08 -13.80
CA ARG A 39 -12.68 3.44 -14.92
C ARG A 39 -12.39 4.45 -16.04
N GLY A 40 -11.19 4.39 -16.61
CA GLY A 40 -10.68 5.28 -17.64
C GLY A 40 -10.16 6.61 -17.11
N ARG A 41 -10.17 6.83 -15.78
CA ARG A 41 -9.66 8.05 -15.15
C ARG A 41 -8.27 7.85 -14.57
N THR A 42 -7.56 8.95 -14.42
CA THR A 42 -6.28 9.00 -13.74
C THR A 42 -6.46 8.83 -12.23
N VAL A 43 -5.68 7.93 -11.66
CA VAL A 43 -5.63 7.62 -10.22
C VAL A 43 -4.19 7.63 -9.72
N TYR A 44 -4.05 7.80 -8.42
CA TYR A 44 -2.79 7.68 -7.69
C TYR A 44 -2.92 6.58 -6.65
N LEU A 45 -1.84 5.83 -6.43
CA LEU A 45 -1.86 4.63 -5.60
C LEU A 45 -0.85 4.74 -4.45
N VAL A 46 -1.31 4.38 -3.26
CA VAL A 46 -0.46 4.05 -2.13
C VAL A 46 -0.37 2.54 -2.04
N GLU A 47 0.75 1.97 -2.44
CA GLU A 47 1.01 0.54 -2.40
C GLU A 47 1.70 0.15 -1.09
N VAL A 48 1.37 -1.04 -0.60
CA VAL A 48 2.00 -1.63 0.57
C VAL A 48 2.88 -2.79 0.11
N ARG A 49 4.19 -2.70 0.38
CA ARG A 49 5.16 -3.76 0.10
C ARG A 49 5.64 -4.35 1.41
N PHE A 50 5.51 -5.68 1.52
CA PHE A 50 6.07 -6.45 2.61
C PHE A 50 7.42 -6.99 2.13
N ASN A 51 8.50 -6.58 2.77
CA ASN A 51 9.75 -7.35 2.73
C ASN A 51 9.83 -8.16 4.03
N ASP A 52 10.59 -9.25 4.03
CA ASP A 52 10.66 -10.27 5.10
C ASP A 52 11.03 -9.73 6.51
N ILE A 53 11.37 -8.44 6.62
CA ILE A 53 11.83 -7.79 7.84
C ILE A 53 11.16 -6.40 8.06
N HIS A 54 10.60 -5.77 7.00
CA HIS A 54 10.07 -4.41 7.08
C HIS A 54 8.82 -4.21 6.21
N LEU A 55 7.83 -3.52 6.79
CA LEU A 55 6.66 -3.05 6.08
C LEU A 55 6.93 -1.69 5.44
N ALA A 56 7.07 -1.67 4.12
CA ALA A 56 7.34 -0.47 3.35
C ALA A 56 6.07 0.00 2.66
N VAL A 57 5.64 1.24 2.94
CA VAL A 57 4.63 1.91 2.13
C VAL A 57 5.34 2.66 1.02
N SER A 58 4.96 2.38 -0.22
CA SER A 58 5.38 3.14 -1.38
C SER A 58 4.21 3.96 -1.86
N LEU A 59 4.29 5.28 -1.64
CA LEU A 59 3.40 6.20 -2.33
C LEU A 59 3.95 6.40 -3.75
N ASP A 60 3.22 5.91 -4.75
CA ASP A 60 3.54 6.20 -6.15
C ASP A 60 2.88 7.54 -6.51
N SER A 61 3.69 8.59 -6.67
CA SER A 61 3.22 9.88 -7.16
C SER A 61 2.98 9.89 -8.67
N LYS A 62 3.29 8.79 -9.37
CA LYS A 62 3.05 8.69 -10.80
C LYS A 62 1.55 8.50 -11.09
N PRO A 63 0.93 9.38 -11.89
CA PRO A 63 -0.45 9.20 -12.31
C PRO A 63 -0.59 7.95 -13.19
N ARG A 64 -1.65 7.17 -12.96
CA ARG A 64 -1.98 5.94 -13.72
C ARG A 64 -3.42 5.96 -14.17
N VAL A 65 -3.73 5.48 -15.37
CA VAL A 65 -5.13 5.30 -15.77
C VAL A 65 -5.67 3.97 -15.24
N LEU A 66 -6.78 4.03 -14.49
CA LEU A 66 -7.49 2.83 -14.04
C LEU A 66 -8.25 2.20 -15.20
N LEU A 67 -7.72 1.13 -15.78
CA LEU A 67 -8.33 0.47 -16.93
C LEU A 67 -9.49 -0.43 -16.53
N GLN A 68 -9.38 -1.16 -15.41
CA GLN A 68 -10.43 -2.08 -14.97
C GLN A 68 -10.32 -2.45 -13.50
N VAL A 69 -11.45 -2.87 -12.93
CA VAL A 69 -11.53 -3.58 -11.66
C VAL A 69 -12.07 -4.97 -11.96
N ILE A 70 -11.29 -6.01 -11.70
CA ILE A 70 -11.63 -7.40 -12.03
C ILE A 70 -11.62 -8.28 -10.78
N GLY A 71 -12.31 -9.42 -10.84
CA GLY A 71 -12.22 -10.44 -9.80
C GLY A 71 -10.82 -11.04 -9.74
N PHE A 72 -10.34 -11.30 -8.53
CA PHE A 72 -9.11 -12.03 -8.29
C PHE A 72 -9.43 -13.53 -8.18
N PRO A 73 -8.69 -14.42 -8.87
CA PRO A 73 -9.10 -15.81 -9.07
C PRO A 73 -9.07 -16.68 -7.80
N ALA A 74 -8.23 -16.35 -6.83
CA ALA A 74 -8.08 -17.09 -5.57
C ALA A 74 -7.99 -16.10 -4.40
N PRO A 75 -9.11 -15.47 -4.01
CA PRO A 75 -9.14 -14.61 -2.84
C PRO A 75 -8.75 -15.40 -1.59
N ASP A 76 -7.91 -14.81 -0.76
CA ASP A 76 -7.45 -15.38 0.49
C ASP A 76 -7.24 -14.24 1.50
N PRO A 77 -8.18 -14.05 2.46
CA PRO A 77 -8.06 -13.01 3.46
C PRO A 77 -6.83 -13.19 4.35
N GLY A 78 -6.43 -14.43 4.66
CA GLY A 78 -5.25 -14.74 5.45
C GLY A 78 -3.94 -14.27 4.80
N ARG A 79 -3.93 -14.20 3.46
CA ARG A 79 -2.80 -13.69 2.65
C ARG A 79 -3.00 -12.28 2.13
N ARG A 80 -4.06 -11.60 2.56
CA ARG A 80 -4.45 -10.26 2.09
C ARG A 80 -4.67 -10.21 0.57
N LEU A 81 -5.16 -11.32 0.00
CA LEU A 81 -5.58 -11.41 -1.39
C LEU A 81 -7.09 -11.13 -1.44
N TYR A 82 -7.43 -9.88 -1.69
CA TYR A 82 -8.82 -9.44 -1.76
C TYR A 82 -9.50 -9.97 -3.03
N PRO A 83 -10.86 -10.04 -3.07
CA PRO A 83 -11.58 -10.60 -4.20
C PRO A 83 -11.46 -9.80 -5.49
N HIS A 84 -10.85 -8.61 -5.45
CA HIS A 84 -10.69 -7.78 -6.64
C HIS A 84 -9.27 -7.23 -6.77
N MET A 85 -8.90 -6.93 -8.00
CA MET A 85 -7.66 -6.29 -8.36
C MET A 85 -7.90 -5.16 -9.37
N LEU A 86 -7.02 -4.16 -9.33
CA LEU A 86 -6.97 -3.07 -10.30
C LEU A 86 -6.08 -3.45 -11.47
N VAL A 87 -6.50 -3.07 -12.68
CA VAL A 87 -5.71 -3.16 -13.91
C VAL A 87 -5.36 -1.73 -14.32
N LEU A 88 -4.07 -1.45 -14.51
CA LEU A 88 -3.55 -0.12 -14.83
C LEU A 88 -2.99 -0.06 -16.26
N ASP A 89 -2.83 1.15 -16.78
CA ASP A 89 -2.32 1.44 -18.13
C ASP A 89 -0.88 1.01 -18.40
N ASP A 90 -0.08 0.81 -17.37
CA ASP A 90 1.30 0.31 -17.49
C ASP A 90 1.38 -1.22 -17.52
N GLY A 91 0.25 -1.90 -17.69
CA GLY A 91 0.14 -3.35 -17.77
C GLY A 91 0.18 -4.04 -16.40
N ARG A 92 0.25 -3.29 -15.30
CA ARG A 92 0.24 -3.86 -13.95
C ARG A 92 -1.18 -4.24 -13.53
N GLY A 93 -1.26 -5.38 -12.84
CA GLY A 93 -2.41 -5.81 -12.07
C GLY A 93 -2.07 -5.82 -10.58
N ILE A 94 -2.82 -5.10 -9.75
CA ILE A 94 -2.54 -5.00 -8.31
C ILE A 94 -3.76 -5.40 -7.51
N ASN A 95 -3.61 -6.40 -6.63
CA ASN A 95 -4.68 -6.83 -5.74
C ASN A 95 -5.03 -5.72 -4.72
N LEU A 96 -6.32 -5.50 -4.47
CA LEU A 96 -6.77 -4.43 -3.55
C LEU A 96 -6.23 -4.58 -2.13
N GLY A 97 -5.94 -5.80 -1.66
CA GLY A 97 -5.35 -6.01 -0.34
C GLY A 97 -3.91 -5.49 -0.21
N TRP A 98 -3.24 -5.17 -1.32
CA TRP A 98 -1.90 -4.57 -1.34
C TRP A 98 -1.92 -3.06 -1.57
N ILE A 99 -3.11 -2.47 -1.62
CA ILE A 99 -3.29 -1.04 -1.79
C ILE A 99 -3.80 -0.49 -0.45
N ALA A 100 -3.15 0.55 0.07
CA ALA A 100 -3.65 1.26 1.24
C ALA A 100 -4.65 2.34 0.87
N ARG A 101 -4.44 3.01 -0.27
CA ARG A 101 -5.31 4.09 -0.75
C ARG A 101 -5.22 4.25 -2.26
N VAL A 102 -6.36 4.57 -2.88
CA VAL A 102 -6.48 5.04 -4.27
C VAL A 102 -7.17 6.38 -4.25
N THR A 103 -6.59 7.38 -4.91
CA THR A 103 -7.17 8.72 -5.00
C THR A 103 -7.31 9.18 -6.45
N ARG A 104 -8.28 10.05 -6.71
CA ARG A 104 -8.36 10.84 -7.94
C ARG A 104 -7.59 12.14 -7.78
N ASP A 105 -7.02 12.63 -8.88
CA ASP A 105 -6.42 13.96 -9.07
C ASP A 105 -5.18 14.31 -8.21
N GLN A 106 -5.12 13.90 -6.94
CA GLN A 106 -4.05 14.26 -6.02
C GLN A 106 -3.50 13.05 -5.23
N PRO A 107 -2.17 12.81 -5.24
CA PRO A 107 -1.55 11.71 -4.49
C PRO A 107 -1.34 12.00 -3.00
N PHE A 108 -1.04 13.26 -2.65
CA PHE A 108 -0.69 13.71 -1.30
C PHE A 108 -1.81 14.56 -0.70
N ASP A 109 -2.16 14.27 0.56
CA ASP A 109 -3.22 15.00 1.29
C ASP A 109 -4.52 15.20 0.49
N PRO A 110 -5.12 14.11 -0.03
CA PRO A 110 -6.33 14.18 -0.84
C PRO A 110 -7.52 14.64 0.01
N ALA A 111 -8.41 15.42 -0.57
CA ALA A 111 -9.70 15.72 0.05
C ALA A 111 -10.53 14.41 0.18
N PRO A 112 -11.45 14.31 1.16
CA PRO A 112 -12.21 13.07 1.39
C PRO A 112 -12.98 12.56 0.18
N ASP A 113 -13.50 13.47 -0.65
CA ASP A 113 -14.22 13.15 -1.89
C ASP A 113 -13.31 12.65 -3.02
N GLN A 114 -12.00 12.84 -2.88
CA GLN A 114 -11.00 12.33 -3.83
C GLN A 114 -10.56 10.89 -3.53
N ILE A 115 -10.92 10.34 -2.36
CA ILE A 115 -10.54 9.00 -1.96
C ILE A 115 -11.50 7.99 -2.60
N LEU A 116 -11.01 7.19 -3.53
CA LEU A 116 -11.81 6.19 -4.24
C LEU A 116 -11.84 4.85 -3.49
N PHE A 117 -10.74 4.55 -2.82
CA PHE A 117 -10.57 3.36 -2.00
C PHE A 117 -9.57 3.67 -0.88
N GLN A 118 -9.84 3.17 0.31
CA GLN A 118 -8.93 3.26 1.44
C GLN A 118 -9.15 2.07 2.38
N GLU A 119 -8.05 1.41 2.73
CA GLU A 119 -8.03 0.36 3.75
C GLU A 119 -7.71 1.01 5.11
N PRO A 120 -8.71 1.23 5.99
CA PRO A 120 -8.54 2.02 7.20
C PRO A 120 -7.48 1.42 8.13
N GLN A 121 -7.38 0.09 8.19
CA GLN A 121 -6.41 -0.61 9.03
C GLN A 121 -4.98 -0.36 8.54
N LEU A 122 -4.76 -0.37 7.23
CA LEU A 122 -3.43 -0.05 6.68
C LEU A 122 -3.08 1.43 6.86
N VAL A 123 -4.04 2.32 6.68
CA VAL A 123 -3.82 3.75 6.82
C VAL A 123 -3.46 4.12 8.26
N SER A 124 -4.18 3.61 9.26
CA SER A 124 -3.88 3.87 10.68
C SER A 124 -2.52 3.30 11.10
N HIS A 125 -2.19 2.09 10.68
CA HIS A 125 -0.94 1.45 11.06
C HIS A 125 0.28 1.97 10.29
N LEU A 126 0.12 2.55 9.08
CA LEU A 126 1.27 2.83 8.21
C LEU A 126 1.43 4.27 7.75
N LEU A 127 0.33 5.03 7.63
CA LEU A 127 0.38 6.44 7.26
C LEU A 127 0.39 7.36 8.49
N PHE A 128 -0.12 6.88 9.63
CA PHE A 128 -0.25 7.67 10.86
C PHE A 128 0.63 7.21 12.04
N GLN A 129 1.42 6.15 11.88
CA GLN A 129 2.52 5.96 12.81
C GLN A 129 3.50 7.13 12.67
N GLU A 130 3.88 7.76 13.78
CA GLU A 130 4.96 8.74 13.84
C GLU A 130 6.25 8.09 13.31
N ARG A 131 6.45 8.08 12.00
CA ARG A 131 7.78 7.99 11.44
C ARG A 131 8.47 9.24 11.93
N ARG A 132 9.26 9.12 13.00
CA ARG A 132 10.22 10.15 13.38
C ARG A 132 11.07 10.40 12.15
N LEU A 133 10.76 11.50 11.45
CA LEU A 133 11.57 12.02 10.36
C LEU A 133 12.90 12.41 10.97
N SER A 134 13.82 11.45 11.07
CA SER A 134 15.19 11.76 11.42
C SER A 134 15.81 12.55 10.29
N ASP A 135 16.71 13.48 10.62
CA ASP A 135 17.44 14.26 9.62
C ASP A 135 18.13 13.35 8.58
N ARG A 136 18.51 12.14 9.00
CA ARG A 136 19.09 11.10 8.15
C ARG A 136 18.09 10.55 7.12
N SER A 137 16.86 10.22 7.51
CA SER A 137 15.85 9.67 6.59
C SER A 137 15.38 10.73 5.57
N VAL A 138 15.28 11.99 6.01
CA VAL A 138 15.02 13.14 5.14
C VAL A 138 16.15 13.30 4.13
N ALA A 139 17.42 13.36 4.58
CA ALA A 139 18.56 13.53 3.68
C ALA A 139 18.68 12.40 2.64
N MET A 140 18.42 11.15 3.03
CA MET A 140 18.44 10.00 2.12
C MET A 140 17.34 10.09 1.06
N THR A 141 16.10 10.37 1.48
CA THR A 141 14.96 10.50 0.57
C THR A 141 15.14 11.69 -0.39
N SER A 142 15.62 12.82 0.13
CA SER A 142 15.93 14.01 -0.68
C SER A 142 16.99 13.72 -1.74
N ARG A 143 18.10 13.05 -1.38
CA ARG A 143 19.14 12.68 -2.35
C ARG A 143 18.63 11.70 -3.40
N HIS A 144 17.83 10.71 -3.01
CA HIS A 144 17.23 9.76 -3.93
C HIS A 144 16.35 10.45 -4.98
N ASN A 145 15.48 11.35 -4.53
CA ASN A 145 14.57 12.09 -5.42
C ASN A 145 15.33 13.10 -6.29
N LEU A 146 16.34 13.77 -5.74
CA LEU A 146 17.17 14.71 -6.50
C LEU A 146 17.96 14.01 -7.60
N ALA A 147 18.48 12.80 -7.33
CA ALA A 147 19.19 12.00 -8.34
C ALA A 147 18.27 11.68 -9.54
N ALA A 148 16.99 11.37 -9.29
CA ALA A 148 16.01 11.14 -10.34
C ALA A 148 15.79 12.39 -11.23
N LEU A 149 15.73 13.58 -10.63
CA LEU A 149 15.54 14.84 -11.35
C LEU A 149 16.77 15.24 -12.18
N LEU A 150 17.96 14.88 -11.70
CA LEU A 150 19.23 15.20 -12.35
C LEU A 150 19.70 14.12 -13.33
N GLY A 151 18.91 13.06 -13.55
CA GLY A 151 19.30 11.92 -14.40
C GLY A 151 20.48 11.11 -13.86
N GLN A 152 20.73 11.19 -12.56
CA GLN A 152 21.81 10.49 -11.87
C GLN A 152 21.35 9.12 -11.32
N PRO A 153 22.28 8.17 -11.11
CA PRO A 153 21.95 6.90 -10.48
C PRO A 153 21.35 7.13 -9.09
N ARG A 154 20.21 6.52 -8.80
CA ARG A 154 19.52 6.75 -7.53
C ARG A 154 20.22 5.96 -6.41
N PRO A 155 20.65 6.61 -5.32
CA PRO A 155 21.18 5.91 -4.16
C PRO A 155 20.09 5.02 -3.53
N PRO A 156 20.44 3.86 -2.95
CA PRO A 156 19.49 2.98 -2.28
C PRO A 156 18.80 3.71 -1.11
N LEU A 157 17.53 3.42 -0.88
CA LEU A 157 16.73 3.99 0.21
C LEU A 157 16.91 3.25 1.55
N ILE A 158 17.79 2.24 1.60
CA ILE A 158 18.03 1.38 2.75
C ILE A 158 19.44 1.64 3.27
N ASP A 159 19.58 1.66 4.59
CA ASP A 159 20.86 1.74 5.28
C ASP A 159 21.39 0.32 5.51
N GLU A 160 22.47 -0.09 4.84
CA GLU A 160 23.06 -1.43 5.04
C GLU A 160 23.80 -1.57 6.38
N SER A 161 23.83 -0.52 7.21
CA SER A 161 24.50 -0.54 8.52
C SER A 161 23.63 -1.00 9.69
N GLU A 162 22.40 -1.47 9.44
CA GLU A 162 21.48 -2.01 10.46
C GLU A 162 21.12 -3.49 10.21
N ALA A 163 22.05 -4.26 9.64
CA ALA A 163 22.00 -5.72 9.57
C ALA A 163 22.78 -6.39 10.71
#